data_AF-A0A3M1SBG7-F1
#
_entry.id   AF-A0A3M1SBG7-F1
#
_cell.length_a   1.000
_cell.length_b   1.000
_cell.length_c   1.000
_cell.angle_alpha   90.00
_cell.angle_beta   90.00
_cell.angle_gamma   90.00
#
_symmetry.space_group_name_H-M   'P 1'
#
loop_
_entity.id
_entity.type
_entity.pdbx_description
1 polymer ?
#
loop_
_entity_poly.entity_id
_entity_poly.type
_entity_poly.pdbx_seq_one_letter_code
_entity_poly.pdbx_strand_id
1 'polypeptide(L)'
;MGRLFRVNKPLWIGEWGFHISFILVVLGHLRFIVHYPPGWFYHLVCIGKYAGILLTFSLIYILFVRVSNRQKPNYLSPRNLLLILHIFSLGATGIILRFFIRTDIISVKEFVMGILSFHPVPLNSGGLFILHFLLFLILLLYLPSHVLSAPFVIVEARKREGNLKLLHYPEEGHDG
;
A
#
# COMPACT_ATOMS: atom_id res chain seq x y z
N MET A 1 12.33 22.52 -3.80
CA MET A 1 11.82 21.49 -2.86
C MET A 1 11.01 22.05 -1.67
N GLY A 2 10.57 23.32 -1.65
CA GLY A 2 9.87 23.92 -0.49
C GLY A 2 8.33 23.94 -0.52
N ARG A 3 7.69 23.42 -1.58
CA ARG A 3 6.23 23.59 -1.79
C ARG A 3 5.37 22.41 -1.28
N LEU A 4 5.96 21.24 -1.00
CA LEU A 4 5.23 20.10 -0.43
C LEU A 4 5.00 20.22 1.09
N PHE A 5 5.92 20.83 1.83
CA PHE A 5 5.87 20.96 3.29
C PHE A 5 4.84 21.99 3.79
N ARG A 6 4.27 22.82 2.92
CA ARG A 6 3.29 23.86 3.29
C ARG A 6 1.84 23.40 3.25
N VAL A 7 1.53 22.21 2.71
CA VAL A 7 0.15 21.94 2.26
C VAL A 7 -0.69 21.04 3.17
N ASN A 8 -0.12 20.19 4.04
CA ASN A 8 -0.84 19.56 5.17
C ASN A 8 0.11 18.72 6.06
N LYS A 9 0.72 19.34 7.09
CA LYS A 9 1.57 18.65 8.08
C LYS A 9 0.96 17.37 8.70
N PRO A 10 -0.34 17.30 9.07
CA PRO A 10 -0.90 16.08 9.67
C PRO A 10 -0.97 14.92 8.67
N LEU A 11 -1.36 15.15 7.41
CA LEU A 11 -1.40 14.08 6.40
C LEU A 11 -0.02 13.47 6.16
N TRP A 12 1.04 14.30 6.18
CA TRP A 12 2.40 13.82 5.96
C TRP A 12 2.83 12.76 6.97
N ILE A 13 2.53 12.97 8.26
CA ILE A 13 2.88 12.01 9.33
C ILE A 13 2.11 10.69 9.12
N GLY A 14 0.82 10.79 8.82
CA GLY A 14 -0.01 9.62 8.55
C GLY A 14 0.47 8.82 7.34
N GLU A 15 0.82 9.51 6.26
CA GLU A 15 1.33 8.90 5.03
C GLU A 15 2.67 8.19 5.26
N TRP A 16 3.63 8.81 5.95
CA TRP A 16 4.88 8.13 6.29
C TRP A 16 4.67 6.92 7.20
N GLY A 17 3.82 7.06 8.21
CA GLY A 17 3.44 5.94 9.09
C GLY A 17 2.86 4.77 8.31
N PHE A 18 1.99 5.05 7.33
CA PHE A 18 1.44 4.06 6.42
C PHE A 18 2.52 3.34 5.59
N HIS A 19 3.42 4.07 4.92
CA HIS A 19 4.42 3.44 4.03
C HIS A 19 5.43 2.59 4.82
N ILE A 20 5.92 3.11 5.95
CA ILE A 20 6.87 2.37 6.80
C ILE A 20 6.22 1.10 7.33
N SER A 21 5.00 1.20 7.88
CA SER A 21 4.29 0.03 8.40
C SER A 21 3.97 -0.97 7.30
N PHE A 22 3.60 -0.52 6.09
CA PHE A 22 3.31 -1.39 4.96
C PHE A 22 4.53 -2.23 4.58
N ILE A 23 5.70 -1.59 4.44
CA ILE A 23 6.96 -2.28 4.13
C ILE A 23 7.30 -3.29 5.24
N LEU A 24 7.20 -2.90 6.50
CA LEU A 24 7.49 -3.79 7.63
C LEU A 24 6.53 -5.00 7.70
N VAL A 25 5.25 -4.81 7.34
CA VAL A 25 4.27 -5.90 7.24
C VAL A 25 4.68 -6.86 6.12
N VAL A 26 5.03 -6.35 4.94
CA VAL A 26 5.47 -7.18 3.81
C VAL A 26 6.73 -7.98 4.18
N LEU A 27 7.71 -7.35 4.82
CA LEU A 27 8.91 -8.04 5.32
C LEU A 27 8.55 -9.13 6.35
N GLY A 28 7.57 -8.88 7.22
CA GLY A 28 7.05 -9.88 8.15
C GLY A 28 6.38 -11.08 7.46
N HIS A 29 5.76 -10.87 6.30
CA HIS A 29 5.12 -11.93 5.50
C HIS A 29 6.13 -12.83 4.79
N LEU A 30 7.37 -12.37 4.56
CA LEU A 30 8.43 -13.20 3.97
C LEU A 30 8.71 -14.46 4.79
N ARG A 31 8.30 -14.50 6.08
CA ARG A 31 8.35 -15.69 6.92
C ARG A 31 7.72 -16.92 6.27
N PHE A 32 6.63 -16.75 5.53
CA PHE A 32 5.91 -17.85 4.92
C PHE A 32 6.61 -18.39 3.65
N ILE A 33 7.57 -17.64 3.11
CA ILE A 33 8.32 -18.01 1.90
C ILE A 33 9.71 -18.54 2.27
N VAL A 34 10.34 -18.00 3.33
CA VAL A 34 11.69 -18.40 3.74
C VAL A 34 11.66 -19.76 4.46
N HIS A 35 12.37 -20.74 3.91
CA HIS A 35 12.43 -22.09 4.47
C HIS A 35 13.21 -22.14 5.79
N TYR A 36 14.42 -21.58 5.81
CA TYR A 36 15.32 -21.51 6.96
C TYR A 36 15.64 -20.04 7.33
N PRO A 37 14.80 -19.38 8.14
CA PRO A 37 15.05 -18.00 8.52
C PRO A 37 16.19 -17.91 9.56
N PRO A 38 17.19 -17.03 9.36
CA PRO A 38 18.23 -16.79 10.36
C PRO A 38 17.63 -16.19 11.65
N GLY A 39 18.28 -16.36 12.80
CA GLY A 39 17.71 -16.00 14.11
C GLY A 39 17.20 -14.55 14.23
N TRP A 40 17.88 -13.59 13.59
CA TRP A 40 17.47 -12.18 13.59
C TRP A 40 16.13 -11.94 12.88
N PHE A 41 15.71 -12.85 12.00
CA PHE A 41 14.45 -12.76 11.26
C PHE A 41 13.23 -12.79 12.19
N TYR A 42 13.35 -13.42 13.37
CA TYR A 42 12.30 -13.40 14.38
C TYR A 42 11.94 -11.97 14.81
N HIS A 43 12.92 -11.07 14.89
CA HIS A 43 12.66 -9.66 15.21
C HIS A 43 11.83 -8.98 14.11
N LEU A 44 12.12 -9.24 12.83
CA LEU A 44 11.32 -8.70 11.73
C LEU A 44 9.88 -9.20 11.77
N VAL A 45 9.66 -10.49 12.06
CA VAL A 45 8.30 -11.06 12.19
C VAL A 45 7.52 -10.41 13.33
N CYS A 46 8.20 -10.12 14.44
CA CYS A 46 7.63 -9.39 15.58
C CYS A 46 7.33 -7.94 15.21
N ILE A 47 8.26 -7.23 14.58
CA ILE A 47 8.05 -5.85 14.13
C ILE A 47 6.88 -5.79 13.14
N GLY A 48 6.82 -6.70 12.17
CA GLY A 48 5.73 -6.83 11.21
C GLY A 48 4.36 -7.03 11.87
N LYS A 49 4.31 -7.63 13.06
CA LYS A 49 3.08 -7.77 13.87
C LYS A 49 2.50 -6.43 14.28
N TYR A 50 3.34 -5.63 14.93
CA TYR A 50 2.94 -4.33 15.44
C TYR A 50 2.80 -3.33 14.30
N ALA A 51 3.57 -3.50 13.23
CA ALA A 51 3.42 -2.75 12.00
C ALA A 51 2.03 -2.96 11.36
N GLY A 52 1.45 -4.18 11.40
CA GLY A 52 0.09 -4.41 10.89
C GLY A 52 -0.99 -3.62 11.64
N ILE A 53 -0.81 -3.49 12.95
CA ILE A 53 -1.66 -2.62 13.79
C ILE A 53 -1.46 -1.16 13.39
N LEU A 54 -0.19 -0.70 13.34
CA LEU A 54 0.16 0.67 12.96
C LEU A 54 -0.35 1.05 11.57
N LEU A 55 -0.29 0.12 10.60
CA LEU A 55 -0.81 0.29 9.24
C LEU A 55 -2.30 0.63 9.26
N THR A 56 -3.07 -0.14 10.03
CA THR A 56 -4.51 0.00 10.13
C THR A 56 -4.89 1.32 10.82
N PHE A 57 -4.19 1.68 11.91
CA PHE A 57 -4.38 2.97 12.58
C PHE A 57 -3.94 4.16 11.72
N SER A 58 -2.85 4.02 10.95
CA SER A 58 -2.40 5.08 10.03
C SER A 58 -3.44 5.35 8.96
N LEU A 59 -4.12 4.32 8.45
CA LEU A 59 -5.24 4.47 7.50
C LEU A 59 -6.42 5.21 8.11
N ILE A 60 -6.83 4.82 9.32
CA ILE A 60 -7.91 5.49 10.05
C ILE A 60 -7.56 6.96 10.25
N TYR A 61 -6.31 7.25 10.64
CA TYR A 61 -5.83 8.62 10.84
C TYR A 61 -5.84 9.44 9.54
N ILE A 62 -5.34 8.89 8.43
CA ILE A 62 -5.39 9.56 7.12
C ILE A 62 -6.83 9.85 6.72
N LEU A 63 -7.74 8.88 6.89
CA LEU A 63 -9.16 9.05 6.56
C LEU A 63 -9.81 10.12 7.44
N PHE A 64 -9.53 10.11 8.74
CA PHE A 64 -10.02 11.10 9.70
C PHE A 64 -9.57 12.51 9.31
N VAL A 65 -8.25 12.71 9.07
CA VAL A 65 -7.71 14.01 8.66
C VAL A 65 -8.32 14.48 7.32
N ARG A 66 -8.60 13.57 6.38
CA ARG A 66 -9.25 13.89 5.10
C ARG A 66 -10.71 14.32 5.28
N VAL A 67 -11.46 13.65 6.15
CA VAL A 67 -12.88 13.98 6.44
C VAL A 67 -12.99 15.29 7.23
N SER A 68 -12.10 15.53 8.20
CA SER A 68 -12.10 16.77 9.00
C SER A 68 -11.72 18.01 8.19
N ASN A 69 -10.91 17.85 7.14
CA ASN A 69 -10.51 18.95 6.25
C ASN A 69 -11.63 19.30 5.24
N ARG A 70 -12.67 20.00 5.70
CA ARG A 70 -13.83 20.49 4.90
C ARG A 70 -13.49 21.41 3.72
N GLN A 71 -12.25 21.89 3.61
CA GLN A 71 -11.87 22.90 2.59
C GLN A 71 -11.64 22.34 1.18
N LYS A 72 -11.61 21.01 0.96
CA LYS A 72 -11.35 20.44 -0.36
C LYS A 72 -12.28 19.26 -0.70
N PRO A 73 -13.51 19.50 -1.19
CA PRO A 73 -14.49 18.45 -1.48
C PRO A 73 -14.05 17.44 -2.57
N ASN A 74 -13.06 17.80 -3.41
CA ASN A 74 -12.60 16.95 -4.52
C ASN A 74 -11.61 15.82 -4.11
N TYR A 75 -11.25 15.68 -2.84
CA TYR A 75 -10.28 14.65 -2.39
C TYR A 75 -10.90 13.26 -2.13
N LEU A 76 -12.23 13.15 -2.22
CA LEU A 76 -13.02 11.94 -1.98
C LEU A 76 -13.51 11.30 -3.30
N SER A 77 -12.62 11.15 -4.29
CA SER A 77 -12.98 10.37 -5.49
C SER A 77 -13.35 8.93 -5.08
N PRO A 78 -14.43 8.32 -5.64
CA PRO A 78 -14.87 6.97 -5.28
C PRO A 78 -13.76 5.93 -5.38
N ARG A 79 -12.91 6.02 -6.41
CA ARG A 79 -11.76 5.12 -6.62
C ARG A 79 -10.75 5.18 -5.48
N ASN A 80 -10.50 6.37 -4.93
CA ASN A 80 -9.57 6.57 -3.82
C ASN A 80 -10.12 5.98 -2.51
N LEU A 81 -11.42 6.14 -2.25
CA LEU A 81 -12.08 5.54 -1.09
C LEU A 81 -12.10 4.01 -1.17
N LEU A 82 -12.38 3.45 -2.35
CA LEU A 82 -12.34 2.00 -2.57
C LEU A 82 -10.97 1.41 -2.27
N LEU A 83 -9.88 2.08 -2.67
CA LEU A 83 -8.51 1.63 -2.39
C LEU A 83 -8.19 1.68 -0.90
N ILE A 84 -8.55 2.78 -0.22
CA ILE A 84 -8.34 2.91 1.23
C ILE A 84 -9.13 1.82 1.98
N LEU A 85 -10.38 1.56 1.60
CA LEU A 85 -11.20 0.51 2.18
C LEU A 85 -10.65 -0.89 1.92
N HIS A 86 -10.07 -1.15 0.73
CA HIS A 86 -9.40 -2.41 0.43
C HIS A 86 -8.21 -2.65 1.35
N ILE A 87 -7.32 -1.66 1.46
CA ILE A 87 -6.12 -1.78 2.31
C ILE A 87 -6.51 -1.85 3.80
N PHE A 88 -7.56 -1.14 4.21
CA PHE A 88 -8.13 -1.25 5.56
C PHE A 88 -8.65 -2.66 5.83
N SER A 89 -9.47 -3.21 4.93
CA SER A 89 -10.00 -4.57 5.03
C SER A 89 -8.87 -5.61 5.07
N LEU A 90 -7.82 -5.40 4.28
CA LEU A 90 -6.63 -6.26 4.28
C LEU A 90 -5.92 -6.22 5.65
N GLY A 91 -5.70 -5.02 6.21
CA GLY A 91 -5.10 -4.84 7.53
C GLY A 91 -5.94 -5.45 8.65
N ALA A 92 -7.25 -5.17 8.65
CA ALA A 92 -8.19 -5.65 9.67
C ALA A 92 -8.27 -7.18 9.69
N THR A 93 -8.46 -7.80 8.53
CA THR A 93 -8.50 -9.27 8.41
C THR A 93 -7.18 -9.91 8.85
N GLY A 94 -6.04 -9.30 8.52
CA GLY A 94 -4.72 -9.77 8.96
C GLY A 94 -4.54 -9.70 10.48
N ILE A 95 -4.99 -8.61 11.12
CA ILE A 95 -4.98 -8.49 12.59
C ILE A 95 -5.88 -9.56 13.22
N ILE A 96 -7.09 -9.75 12.69
CA ILE A 96 -8.04 -10.74 13.23
C ILE A 96 -7.45 -12.16 13.16
N LEU A 97 -6.89 -12.55 12.01
CA LEU A 97 -6.25 -13.85 11.84
C LEU A 97 -5.11 -14.06 12.83
N ARG A 98 -4.29 -13.03 13.02
CA ARG A 98 -3.08 -13.12 13.84
C ARG A 98 -3.35 -13.11 15.35
N PHE A 99 -4.34 -12.36 15.81
CA PHE A 99 -4.60 -12.19 17.24
C PHE A 99 -5.77 -13.03 17.76
N PHE A 100 -6.79 -13.31 16.94
CA PHE A 100 -8.03 -13.94 17.39
C PHE A 100 -8.19 -15.37 16.90
N ILE A 101 -7.97 -15.64 15.60
CA ILE A 101 -8.26 -16.96 15.01
C ILE A 101 -7.13 -17.97 15.18
N ARG A 102 -5.88 -17.52 15.40
CA ARG A 102 -4.69 -18.38 15.57
C ARG A 102 -4.61 -19.47 14.50
N THR A 103 -4.60 -19.05 13.23
CA THR A 103 -4.51 -19.95 12.08
C THR A 103 -3.24 -20.81 12.15
N ASP A 104 -3.34 -22.07 11.69
CA ASP A 104 -2.19 -22.95 11.60
C ASP A 104 -1.15 -22.42 10.60
N ILE A 105 -0.02 -22.01 11.14
CA ILE A 105 1.11 -21.41 10.41
C ILE A 105 1.76 -22.44 9.48
N ILE A 106 1.74 -23.73 9.86
CA ILE A 106 2.37 -24.80 9.08
C ILE A 106 1.56 -25.02 7.81
N SER A 107 0.25 -25.24 7.95
CA SER A 107 -0.67 -25.39 6.82
C SER A 107 -0.64 -24.19 5.85
N VAL A 108 -0.59 -22.96 6.38
CA VAL A 108 -0.48 -21.74 5.55
C VAL A 108 0.85 -21.69 4.79
N LYS A 109 1.96 -22.06 5.44
CA LYS A 109 3.29 -22.10 4.81
C LYS A 109 3.32 -23.13 3.68
N GLU A 110 2.80 -24.33 3.91
CA GLU A 110 2.73 -25.39 2.90
C GLU A 110 1.89 -24.96 1.69
N PHE A 111 0.73 -24.34 1.93
CA PHE A 111 -0.11 -23.82 0.86
C PHE A 111 0.61 -22.77 0.02
N VAL A 112 1.22 -21.75 0.66
CA VAL A 112 1.95 -20.70 -0.04
C VAL A 112 3.12 -21.29 -0.83
N MET A 113 3.92 -22.15 -0.21
CA MET A 113 5.05 -22.82 -0.88
C MET A 113 4.59 -23.73 -2.04
N GLY A 114 3.46 -24.41 -1.88
CA GLY A 114 2.84 -25.22 -2.93
C GLY A 114 2.44 -24.38 -4.14
N ILE A 115 1.84 -23.20 -3.92
CA ILE A 115 1.55 -22.24 -4.99
C ILE A 115 2.84 -21.79 -5.68
N LEU A 116 3.87 -21.38 -4.93
CA LEU A 116 5.14 -20.93 -5.51
C LEU A 116 5.86 -22.04 -6.29
N SER A 117 5.70 -23.29 -5.86
CA SER A 117 6.33 -24.46 -6.49
C SER A 117 5.46 -25.08 -7.60
N PHE A 118 4.33 -24.47 -7.96
CA PHE A 118 3.34 -25.00 -8.92
C PHE A 118 2.77 -26.39 -8.55
N HIS A 119 2.80 -26.75 -7.27
CA HIS A 119 2.23 -27.96 -6.70
C HIS A 119 1.20 -27.58 -5.62
N PRO A 120 -0.04 -27.23 -5.99
CA PRO A 120 -1.03 -26.74 -5.04
C PRO A 120 -1.40 -27.83 -4.03
N VAL A 121 -1.25 -27.51 -2.75
CA VAL A 121 -1.60 -28.36 -1.62
C VAL A 121 -2.99 -27.93 -1.11
N PRO A 122 -3.86 -28.87 -0.68
CA PRO A 122 -5.15 -28.52 -0.09
C PRO A 122 -4.96 -27.61 1.12
N LEU A 123 -5.69 -26.49 1.12
CA LEU A 123 -5.64 -25.51 2.19
C LEU A 123 -6.48 -25.99 3.37
N ASN A 124 -5.83 -26.43 4.44
CA ASN A 124 -6.50 -26.72 5.71
C ASN A 124 -6.51 -25.48 6.63
N SER A 125 -7.19 -24.42 6.20
CA SER A 125 -7.30 -23.17 6.98
C SER A 125 -8.73 -22.63 7.01
N GLY A 126 -9.02 -21.74 7.97
CA GLY A 126 -10.34 -21.12 8.11
C GLY A 126 -10.69 -20.14 6.98
N GLY A 127 -11.99 -19.95 6.73
CA GLY A 127 -12.49 -19.08 5.65
C GLY A 127 -11.99 -17.63 5.69
N LEU A 128 -11.65 -17.10 6.87
CA LEU A 128 -11.10 -15.74 6.97
C LEU A 128 -9.70 -15.63 6.35
N PHE A 129 -8.89 -16.70 6.39
CA PHE A 129 -7.58 -16.70 5.74
C PHE A 129 -7.75 -16.62 4.22
N ILE A 130 -8.70 -17.37 3.66
CA ILE A 130 -9.03 -17.32 2.23
C ILE A 130 -9.45 -15.89 1.85
N LEU A 131 -10.31 -15.26 2.64
CA LEU A 131 -10.70 -13.86 2.41
C LEU A 131 -9.49 -12.91 2.43
N HIS A 132 -8.61 -13.03 3.43
CA HIS A 132 -7.40 -12.22 3.52
C HIS A 132 -6.47 -12.44 2.32
N PHE A 133 -6.28 -13.68 1.90
CA PHE A 133 -5.46 -14.04 0.75
C PHE A 133 -6.06 -13.48 -0.57
N LEU A 134 -7.38 -13.55 -0.74
CA LEU A 134 -8.08 -12.95 -1.88
C LEU A 134 -7.92 -11.42 -1.91
N LEU A 135 -8.05 -10.75 -0.75
CA LEU A 135 -7.80 -9.31 -0.64
C LEU A 135 -6.35 -8.96 -1.03
N PHE A 136 -5.38 -9.79 -0.66
CA PHE A 136 -4.00 -9.64 -1.06
C PHE A 136 -3.80 -9.81 -2.58
N LEU A 137 -4.44 -10.81 -3.20
CA LEU A 137 -4.39 -11.00 -4.66
C LEU A 137 -4.98 -9.80 -5.41
N ILE A 138 -6.09 -9.25 -4.90
CA ILE A 138 -6.68 -8.02 -5.44
C ILE A 138 -5.69 -6.85 -5.30
N LEU A 139 -5.03 -6.70 -4.16
CA LEU A 139 -4.00 -5.67 -3.96
C LEU A 139 -2.85 -5.83 -4.97
N LEU A 140 -2.43 -7.07 -5.26
CA LEU A 140 -1.38 -7.35 -6.24
C LEU A 140 -1.80 -6.93 -7.65
N LEU A 141 -3.08 -7.04 -8.00
CA LEU A 141 -3.61 -6.56 -9.29
C LEU A 141 -3.57 -5.03 -9.39
N TYR A 142 -3.76 -4.31 -8.28
CA TYR A 142 -3.66 -2.85 -8.25
C TYR A 142 -2.22 -2.33 -8.35
N LEU A 143 -1.23 -3.10 -7.88
CA LEU A 143 0.19 -2.67 -7.85
C LEU A 143 0.75 -2.23 -9.22
N PRO A 144 0.62 -3.01 -10.32
CA PRO A 144 1.10 -2.61 -11.65
C PRO A 144 0.47 -1.29 -12.09
N SER A 145 -0.84 -1.13 -11.91
CA SER A 145 -1.54 0.08 -12.34
C SER A 145 -1.06 1.34 -11.63
N HIS A 146 -0.68 1.25 -10.35
CA HIS A 146 -0.21 2.38 -9.55
C HIS A 146 1.29 2.65 -9.74
N VAL A 147 2.12 1.62 -9.89
CA VAL A 147 3.57 1.78 -10.07
C VAL A 147 3.91 2.18 -11.51
N LEU A 148 3.23 1.61 -12.52
CA LEU A 148 3.47 1.93 -13.93
C LEU A 148 2.85 3.27 -14.36
N SER A 149 1.78 3.73 -13.71
CA SER A 149 1.17 5.03 -14.03
C SER A 149 2.00 6.22 -13.55
N ALA A 150 2.78 6.07 -12.48
CA ALA A 150 3.62 7.14 -11.94
C ALA A 150 4.62 7.73 -12.97
N PRO A 151 5.45 6.92 -13.66
CA PRO A 151 6.37 7.46 -14.67
C PRO A 151 5.62 8.07 -15.87
N PHE A 152 4.50 7.46 -16.30
CA PHE A 152 3.70 7.97 -17.41
C PHE A 152 3.13 9.36 -17.10
N VAL A 153 2.52 9.54 -15.92
CA VAL A 153 1.96 10.83 -15.48
C VAL A 153 3.05 11.90 -15.33
N ILE A 154 4.25 11.55 -14.89
CA ILE A 154 5.39 12.49 -14.79
C ILE A 154 5.86 12.94 -16.18
N VAL A 155 5.93 12.02 -17.15
CA VAL A 155 6.28 12.35 -18.54
C VAL A 155 5.23 13.27 -19.15
N GLU A 156 3.95 12.97 -18.95
CA GLU A 156 2.84 13.81 -19.42
C GLU A 156 2.89 15.21 -18.79
N ALA A 157 3.17 15.29 -17.49
CA ALA A 157 3.31 16.55 -16.76
C ALA A 157 4.49 17.39 -17.30
N ARG A 158 5.64 16.75 -17.53
CA ARG A 158 6.81 17.40 -18.14
C ARG A 158 6.51 17.92 -19.55
N LYS A 159 5.78 17.14 -20.35
CA LYS A 159 5.37 17.55 -21.71
C LYS A 159 4.42 18.75 -21.67
N ARG A 160 3.47 18.78 -20.72
CA ARG A 160 2.59 19.94 -20.51
C ARG A 160 3.37 21.18 -20.08
N GLU A 161 4.32 21.06 -19.16
CA GLU A 161 5.17 22.19 -18.74
C GLU A 161 6.03 22.73 -19.89
N GLY A 162 6.57 21.85 -20.74
CA GLY A 162 7.29 22.25 -21.96
C GLY A 162 6.41 23.04 -22.93
N ASN A 163 5.22 22.53 -23.24
CA ASN A 163 4.25 23.21 -24.10
C ASN A 163 3.82 24.57 -23.55
N LEU A 164 3.69 24.71 -22.22
CA LEU A 164 3.26 25.95 -21.59
C LEU A 164 4.33 27.05 -21.67
N LYS A 165 5.62 26.69 -21.65
CA LYS A 165 6.72 27.64 -21.85
C LYS A 165 6.79 28.16 -23.29
N LEU A 166 6.50 27.31 -24.27
CA LEU A 166 6.45 27.70 -25.70
C LEU A 166 5.31 28.68 -25.98
N LEU A 167 4.16 28.53 -25.30
CA LEU A 167 3.04 29.48 -25.43
C LEU A 167 3.30 30.83 -24.72
N HIS A 168 4.24 30.87 -23.76
CA HIS A 168 4.58 32.09 -23.01
C HIS A 168 5.79 32.84 -23.58
N TYR A 169 6.47 32.25 -24.57
CA TYR A 169 7.47 32.92 -25.40
C TYR A 169 6.84 33.12 -26.79
N PRO A 170 5.96 34.13 -26.97
CA PRO A 170 5.47 34.41 -28.30
C PRO A 170 6.65 34.85 -29.17
N GLU A 171 6.58 34.46 -30.43
CA GLU A 171 7.35 34.90 -31.59
C GLU A 171 7.68 36.42 -31.57
N GLU A 172 8.65 36.86 -30.75
CA GLU A 172 9.28 38.18 -30.81
C GLU A 172 10.74 37.98 -31.19
N GLY A 173 10.99 37.72 -32.48
CA GLY A 173 12.36 37.52 -32.95
C GLY A 173 12.49 37.10 -34.41
N HIS A 174 11.56 37.50 -35.29
CA HIS A 174 11.75 37.26 -36.72
C HIS A 174 11.34 38.45 -37.58
N ASP A 175 12.03 39.55 -37.34
CA ASP A 175 12.00 40.76 -38.16
C ASP A 175 13.35 41.49 -37.96
N GLY A 176 14.32 41.07 -38.77
CA GLY A 176 15.63 41.68 -38.96
C GLY A 176 16.05 41.51 -40.41
#